data_AF-A0A1M6HC68-F1
#
_entry.id   AF-A0A1M6HC68-F1
#
_cell.length_a   1.000
_cell.length_b   1.000
_cell.length_c   1.000
_cell.angle_alpha   90.00
_cell.angle_beta   90.00
_cell.angle_gamma   90.00
#
_symmetry.space_group_name_H-M   'P 1'
#
loop_
_entity.id
_entity.type
_entity.pdbx_description
1 polymer ?
#
loop_
_entity_poly.entity_id
_entity_poly.type
_entity_poly.pdbx_seq_one_letter_code
_entity_poly.pdbx_strand_id
1 'polypeptide(L)' 'MMAILTGPLALLCFYLAVICFRRNFKKQAYVIGGFAVFFFALTLIMVGAGYYTWASLDAGAI' A
#
# COMPACT_ATOMS: atom_id res chain seq x y z
N MET A 1 13.64 -3.03 5.13
CA MET A 1 13.81 -2.10 3.99
C MET A 1 12.65 -2.10 2.98
N MET A 2 11.97 -3.23 2.69
CA MET A 2 10.91 -3.29 1.66
C MET A 2 9.62 -2.50 1.98
N ALA A 3 9.21 -2.40 3.25
CA ALA A 3 7.96 -1.71 3.62
C ALA A 3 7.99 -0.18 3.43
N ILE A 4 9.18 0.44 3.41
CA ILE A 4 9.31 1.88 3.21
C ILE A 4 9.02 2.25 1.75
N LEU A 5 9.25 1.34 0.80
CA LEU A 5 8.93 1.57 -0.60
C LEU A 5 7.46 1.34 -0.93
N THR A 6 6.77 0.41 -0.25
CA THR A 6 5.39 0.02 -0.63
C THR A 6 4.38 1.14 -0.43
N GLY A 7 4.57 1.99 0.58
CA GLY A 7 3.73 3.17 0.84
C GLY A 7 3.77 4.21 -0.31
N PRO A 8 4.93 4.78 -0.65
CA PRO A 8 5.05 5.74 -1.76
C PRO A 8 4.72 5.10 -3.11
N LEU A 9 4.99 3.80 -3.30
CA LEU A 9 4.60 3.09 -4.53
C LEU A 9 3.07 3.01 -4.67
N ALA A 10 2.34 2.77 -3.58
CA ALA A 10 0.87 2.75 -3.59
C ALA A 10 0.29 4.13 -3.96
N LEU A 11 0.87 5.22 -3.43
CA LEU A 11 0.48 6.59 -3.77
C LEU A 11 0.75 6.91 -5.25
N LEU A 12 1.90 6.47 -5.77
CA LEU A 12 2.27 6.69 -7.17
C LEU A 12 1.35 5.89 -8.12
N CYS A 13 1.01 4.65 -7.77
CA CYS A 13 0.00 3.87 -8.49
C CYS A 13 -1.38 4.53 -8.45
N PHE A 14 -1.81 5.05 -7.30
CA PHE A 14 -3.09 5.76 -7.20
C PHE A 14 -3.13 7.02 -8.08
N TYR A 15 -2.04 7.81 -8.07
CA TYR A 15 -1.92 8.99 -8.92
C TYR A 15 -1.97 8.65 -10.42
N LEU A 16 -1.28 7.59 -10.83
CA LEU A 16 -1.33 7.08 -12.22
C LEU A 16 -2.72 6.57 -12.59
N ALA A 17 -3.42 5.88 -11.68
CA ALA A 17 -4.79 5.42 -11.92
C ALA A 17 -5.74 6.60 -12.19
N VAL A 18 -5.62 7.69 -11.42
CA VAL A 18 -6.42 8.91 -11.61
C VAL A 18 -6.12 9.58 -12.96
N ILE A 19 -4.85 9.66 -13.37
CA ILE A 19 -4.47 10.21 -14.67
C ILE A 19 -5.04 9.35 -15.82
N CYS A 20 -4.88 8.03 -15.74
CA CYS A 20 -5.42 7.10 -16.75
C CYS A 20 -6.94 7.20 -16.83
N PHE A 21 -7.63 7.38 -15.70
CA PHE A 21 -9.06 7.59 -15.65
C PHE A 21 -9.47 8.89 -16.34
N ARG A 22 -8.76 10.00 -16.06
CA ARG A 22 -8.97 11.31 -16.70
C ARG A 22 -8.73 11.29 -18.21
N ARG A 23 -7.81 10.45 -18.69
CA ARG A 23 -7.54 10.27 -20.13
C ARG A 23 -8.43 9.23 -20.82
N ASN A 24 -9.53 8.82 -20.20
CA ASN A 24 -10.48 7.83 -20.73
C ASN A 24 -9.90 6.41 -20.97
N PHE A 25 -8.70 6.11 -20.49
CA PHE A 25 -8.13 4.75 -20.52
C PHE A 25 -8.69 3.90 -19.37
N LYS A 26 -10.01 3.69 -19.36
CA LYS A 26 -10.74 3.08 -18.22
C LYS A 26 -10.22 1.68 -17.86
N LYS A 27 -9.93 0.83 -18.85
CA LYS A 27 -9.38 -0.53 -18.61
C LYS A 27 -8.04 -0.50 -17.87
N GLN A 28 -7.13 0.38 -18.27
CA GLN A 28 -5.82 0.52 -17.60
C GLN A 28 -5.96 1.17 -16.22
N ALA A 29 -6.87 2.14 -16.08
CA ALA A 29 -7.15 2.76 -14.79
C ALA A 29 -7.64 1.75 -13.74
N TYR A 30 -8.52 0.80 -14.11
CA TYR A 30 -8.97 -0.26 -13.21
C TYR A 30 -7.84 -1.21 -12.79
N VAL A 31 -6.96 -1.59 -13.73
CA VAL A 31 -5.82 -2.46 -13.42
C VAL A 31 -4.85 -1.77 -12.46
N ILE A 32 -4.47 -0.52 -12.75
CA ILE A 32 -3.55 0.26 -11.91
C ILE A 32 -4.19 0.57 -10.56
N GLY A 33 -5.49 0.86 -10.53
CA GLY A 33 -6.25 1.05 -9.28
C GLY A 33 -6.25 -0.22 -8.42
N GLY A 34 -6.41 -1.39 -9.03
CA GLY A 34 -6.29 -2.68 -8.33
C GLY A 34 -4.91 -2.89 -7.71
N PHE A 35 -3.84 -2.56 -8.44
CA PHE A 35 -2.48 -2.59 -7.89
C PHE A 35 -2.32 -1.62 -6.71
N ALA A 36 -2.84 -0.40 -6.82
CA ALA A 36 -2.79 0.58 -5.73
C ALA A 36 -3.45 0.06 -4.45
N VAL A 37 -4.64 -0.55 -4.55
CA VAL A 37 -5.35 -1.15 -3.42
C VAL A 37 -4.56 -2.31 -2.81
N PHE A 38 -3.97 -3.17 -3.64
CA PHE A 38 -3.15 -4.29 -3.18
C PHE A 38 -1.91 -3.82 -2.40
N PHE A 39 -1.17 -2.86 -2.93
CA PHE A 39 0.01 -2.32 -2.23
C PHE A 39 -0.37 -1.57 -0.95
N PHE A 40 -1.53 -0.91 -0.93
CA PHE A 40 -2.05 -0.25 0.26
C PHE A 40 -2.40 -1.28 1.36
N ALA A 41 -3.08 -2.37 1.00
CA ALA A 41 -3.39 -3.45 1.93
C ALA A 41 -2.12 -4.11 2.51
N LEU A 42 -1.11 -4.37 1.67
CA LEU A 42 0.17 -4.89 2.14
C LEU A 42 0.88 -3.94 3.11
N THR A 43 0.80 -2.63 2.84
CA THR A 43 1.40 -1.62 3.72
C THR A 43 0.69 -1.60 5.07
N LEU A 44 -0.65 -1.68 5.10
CA LEU A 44 -1.41 -1.78 6.35
C LEU A 44 -1.07 -3.04 7.15
N ILE A 45 -0.93 -4.19 6.48
CA ILE A 45 -0.54 -5.45 7.14
C ILE A 45 0.85 -5.34 7.74
N MET A 46 1.82 -4.80 7.00
CA MET A 46 3.21 -4.65 7.47
C MET A 46 3.31 -3.66 8.64
N VAL A 47 2.59 -2.53 8.57
CA VAL A 47 2.54 -1.55 9.67
C VAL A 47 1.84 -2.14 10.90
N GLY A 48 0.73 -2.84 10.71
CA GLY A 48 0.00 -3.51 11.79
C GLY A 48 0.82 -4.62 12.44
N ALA A 49 1.51 -5.44 11.65
CA ALA A 49 2.44 -6.46 12.15
C ALA A 49 3.60 -5.82 12.91
N GLY A 50 4.18 -4.73 12.39
CA GLY A 50 5.23 -3.97 13.08
C GLY A 50 4.76 -3.42 14.42
N TYR A 51 3.57 -2.82 14.47
CA TYR A 51 2.97 -2.33 15.71
C TYR A 51 2.70 -3.47 16.71
N TYR A 52 2.17 -4.60 16.24
CA TYR A 52 1.95 -5.77 17.08
C TYR A 52 3.26 -6.30 17.66
N THR A 53 4.31 -6.43 16.83
CA THR A 53 5.63 -6.89 17.29
C THR A 53 6.25 -5.94 18.31
N TRP A 54 6.10 -4.63 18.10
CA TRP A 54 6.58 -3.62 19.04
C TRP A 54 5.81 -3.68 20.36
N ALA A 55 4.48 -3.74 20.29
CA ALA A 55 3.62 -3.87 21.47
C ALA A 55 3.88 -5.15 22.26
N SER A 56 4.18 -6.27 21.59
CA SER A 56 4.55 -7.53 22.25
C SER A 56 5.93 -7.48 22.91
N LEU A 57 6.86 -6.70 22.34
CA LEU A 57 8.18 -6.44 22.95
C LEU A 57 8.04 -5.59 24.21
N ASP A 58 7.26 -4.50 24.15
CA ASP A 58 7.01 -3.64 25.32
C ASP A 58 6.22 -4.36 26.42
N ALA A 59 5.36 -5.30 26.05
CA ALA A 59 4.64 -6.15 27.00
C ALA A 59 5.51 -7.22 27.68
N GLY A 60 6.80 -7.33 27.34
CA GLY A 60 7.73 -8.31 27.92
C GLY A 60 7.37 -9.77 27.61
N ALA A 61 6.60 -10.02 26.55
CA ALA A 61 6.15 -11.36 26.16
C ALA A 61 7.16 -12.10 25.27
N ILE A 62 8.29 -11.45 24.94
CA ILE A 62 9.43 -11.98 24.18
C ILE A 62 10.74 -11.48 24.79
#